data_AF-A0AAN8CPT3-F1
#
_entry.id   AF-A0AAN8CPT3-F1
#
_cell.length_a   1.000
_cell.length_b   1.000
_cell.length_c   1.000
_cell.angle_alpha   90.00
_cell.angle_beta   90.00
_cell.angle_gamma   90.00
#
_symmetry.space_group_name_H-M   'P 1'
#
loop_
_entity.id
_entity.type
_entity.pdbx_description
1 polymer ?
#
loop_
_entity_poly.entity_id
_entity_poly.type
_entity_poly.pdbx_seq_one_letter_code
_entity_poly.pdbx_strand_id
1 'polypeptide(L)'
;MAGKIQSLTEEERAHLLPLLRNAQWVELGTRDAIYKEFIFKDFNQAFGFMSRVALQAEKMDHHPEWFNVYNKVQITLSTHDCGGGVPARHHYGHIH
;
A
#
# COMPACT_ATOMS: atom_id res chain seq x y z
N MET A 1 4.38 -21.94 -13.88
CA MET A 1 3.53 -22.14 -12.68
C MET A 1 3.94 -21.08 -11.67
N ALA A 2 3.29 -19.91 -11.70
CA ALA A 2 3.58 -18.85 -10.73
C ALA A 2 3.16 -19.36 -9.34
N GLY A 3 4.11 -19.40 -8.40
CA GLY A 3 3.84 -19.81 -7.02
C GLY A 3 2.76 -18.91 -6.44
N LYS A 4 1.68 -19.52 -5.95
CA LYS A 4 0.59 -18.82 -5.27
C LYS A 4 1.21 -18.07 -4.09
N ILE A 5 1.19 -16.74 -4.11
CA ILE A 5 1.70 -15.92 -3.00
C ILE A 5 0.87 -16.28 -1.77
N GLN A 6 1.54 -16.84 -0.76
CA GLN A 6 0.91 -17.29 0.46
C GLN A 6 0.83 -16.12 1.44
N SER A 7 -0.26 -16.05 2.20
CA SER A 7 -0.37 -15.15 3.35
C SER A 7 0.72 -15.47 4.37
N LEU A 8 1.22 -14.44 5.07
CA LEU A 8 2.21 -14.62 6.14
C LEU A 8 1.71 -15.62 7.20
N THR A 9 2.60 -16.51 7.64
CA THR A 9 2.33 -17.40 8.77
C THR A 9 2.23 -16.61 10.08
N GLU A 10 1.69 -17.24 11.12
CA GLU A 10 1.59 -16.60 12.44
C GLU A 10 2.98 -16.24 13.00
N GLU A 11 3.98 -17.09 12.78
CA GLU A 11 5.36 -16.85 13.19
C GLU A 11 5.98 -15.67 12.44
N GLU A 12 5.75 -15.58 11.13
CA GLU A 12 6.22 -14.46 10.31
C GLU A 12 5.56 -13.14 10.74
N ARG A 13 4.24 -13.17 11.01
CA ARG A 13 3.50 -12.01 11.54
C ARG A 13 4.04 -11.58 12.90
N ALA A 14 4.26 -12.52 13.82
CA ALA A 14 4.79 -12.24 15.14
C ALA A 14 6.18 -11.56 15.09
N HIS A 15 6.99 -11.86 14.07
CA HIS A 15 8.30 -11.23 13.88
C HIS A 15 8.22 -9.88 13.15
N LEU A 16 7.39 -9.75 12.12
CA LEU A 16 7.37 -8.58 11.24
C LEU A 16 6.47 -7.45 11.76
N LEU A 17 5.33 -7.76 12.37
CA LEU A 17 4.38 -6.75 12.84
C LEU A 17 4.99 -5.79 13.88
N PRO A 18 5.81 -6.23 14.85
CA PRO A 18 6.49 -5.29 15.75
C PRO A 18 7.39 -4.29 15.02
N LEU A 19 8.11 -4.74 13.97
CA LEU A 19 8.97 -3.86 13.16
C LEU A 19 8.16 -2.84 12.39
N LEU A 20 7.04 -3.28 11.80
CA LEU A 20 6.11 -2.41 11.09
C LEU A 20 5.45 -1.38 12.02
N ARG A 21 5.04 -1.80 13.23
CA ARG A 21 4.50 -0.90 14.26
C ARG A 21 5.53 0.13 14.72
N ASN A 22 6.79 -0.26 14.91
CA ASN A 22 7.88 0.68 15.21
C ASN A 22 8.10 1.69 14.08
N ALA A 23 7.86 1.27 12.84
CA ALA A 23 7.83 2.13 11.67
C ALA A 23 6.47 2.84 11.47
N GLN A 24 5.60 2.88 12.48
CA GLN A 24 4.29 3.55 12.49
C GLN A 24 3.27 3.01 11.48
N TRP A 25 3.39 1.75 11.06
CA TRP A 25 2.31 1.05 10.39
C TRP A 25 1.33 0.49 11.42
N VAL A 26 0.05 0.51 11.09
CA VAL A 26 -1.01 -0.04 11.92
C VAL A 26 -1.79 -1.09 11.13
N GLU A 27 -2.21 -2.16 11.80
CA GLU A 27 -3.11 -3.14 11.20
C GLU A 27 -4.52 -2.57 11.14
N LEU A 28 -5.23 -2.82 10.04
CA LEU A 28 -6.64 -2.48 9.92
C LEU A 28 -7.48 -3.56 10.60
N GLY A 29 -8.33 -3.18 11.55
CA GLY A 29 -9.20 -4.15 12.24
C GLY A 29 -10.32 -4.72 11.36
N THR A 30 -10.59 -4.11 10.21
CA THR A 30 -11.69 -4.49 9.30
C THR A 30 -11.26 -5.44 8.18
N ARG A 31 -9.96 -5.55 7.89
CA ARG A 31 -9.40 -6.41 6.84
C ARG A 31 -7.93 -6.71 7.10
N ASP A 32 -7.43 -7.84 6.58
CA ASP A 32 -6.00 -8.20 6.68
C ASP A 32 -5.13 -7.27 5.81
N ALA A 33 -4.78 -6.12 6.37
CA ALA A 33 -4.00 -5.09 5.72
C ALA A 33 -3.30 -4.22 6.76
N ILE A 34 -2.23 -3.56 6.32
CA ILE A 34 -1.53 -2.55 7.11
C ILE A 34 -1.71 -1.17 6.48
N TYR A 35 -1.79 -0.14 7.31
CA TYR A 35 -2.02 1.24 6.93
C TYR A 35 -0.95 2.16 7.50
N LYS A 36 -0.59 3.20 6.74
CA LYS A 36 0.21 4.31 7.22
C LYS A 36 -0.09 5.60 6.47
N GLU A 37 -0.12 6.72 7.19
CA GLU A 37 -0.15 8.06 6.62
C GLU A 37 1.27 8.66 6.59
N PHE A 38 1.65 9.20 5.44
CA PHE A 38 2.87 9.97 5.24
C PHE A 38 2.52 11.44 5.02
N ILE A 39 3.19 12.34 5.74
CA ILE A 39 3.02 13.79 5.60
C ILE A 39 4.33 14.39 5.10
N PHE A 40 4.28 15.09 3.98
CA PHE A 40 5.40 15.75 3.33
C PHE A 40 5.33 17.26 3.49
N LYS A 41 6.35 17.98 3.00
CA LYS A 41 6.35 19.45 3.01
C LYS A 41 5.29 20.04 2.07
N ASP A 42 5.16 19.46 0.88
CA ASP A 42 4.32 19.95 -0.21
C ASP A 42 3.93 18.80 -1.16
N PHE A 43 3.11 19.12 -2.16
CA PHE A 43 2.66 18.15 -3.16
C PHE A 43 3.80 17.60 -4.02
N ASN A 44 4.82 18.40 -4.34
CA ASN A 44 5.93 17.94 -5.17
C ASN A 44 6.71 16.81 -4.47
N GLN A 45 6.98 16.97 -3.19
CA GLN A 45 7.63 15.92 -2.40
C GLN A 45 6.76 14.68 -2.25
N ALA A 46 5.46 14.85 -1.98
CA ALA A 46 4.53 13.73 -1.89
C ALA A 46 4.48 12.93 -3.20
N PHE A 47 4.35 13.61 -4.34
CA PHE A 47 4.26 12.96 -5.64
C PHE A 47 5.59 12.33 -6.08
N GLY A 48 6.72 12.96 -5.73
CA GLY A 48 8.06 12.39 -5.93
C GLY A 48 8.25 11.09 -5.14
N PHE A 49 7.76 11.03 -3.90
CA PHE A 49 7.70 9.80 -3.11
C PHE A 49 6.80 8.74 -3.77
N MET A 50 5.58 9.12 -4.18
CA MET A 50 4.64 8.21 -4.85
C MET A 50 5.23 7.62 -6.13
N SER A 51 5.94 8.42 -6.93
CA SER A 51 6.59 7.96 -8.17
C SER A 51 7.63 6.87 -7.91
N ARG A 52 8.41 7.01 -6.82
CA ARG A 52 9.39 5.98 -6.42
C ARG A 52 8.72 4.70 -5.95
N VAL A 53 7.63 4.82 -5.20
CA VAL A 53 6.82 3.65 -4.77
C VAL A 53 6.23 2.94 -5.98
N ALA A 54 5.70 3.66 -6.98
CA ALA A 54 5.14 3.09 -8.20
C ALA A 54 6.18 2.26 -8.98
N LEU A 55 7.41 2.77 -9.15
CA LEU A 55 8.47 2.01 -9.81
C LEU A 55 8.83 0.71 -9.07
N GLN A 56 8.82 0.74 -7.74
CA GLN A 56 9.09 -0.45 -6.93
C GLN A 56 7.91 -1.43 -6.98
N ALA A 57 6.67 -0.93 -6.96
CA ALA A 57 5.45 -1.72 -7.09
C ALA A 57 5.42 -2.51 -8.40
N GLU A 58 5.74 -1.87 -9.54
CA GLU A 58 5.86 -2.52 -10.84
C GLU A 58 6.90 -3.64 -10.84
N LYS A 59 8.08 -3.39 -10.24
CA LYS A 59 9.13 -4.40 -10.14
C LYS A 59 8.71 -5.61 -9.29
N MET A 60 7.85 -5.39 -8.30
CA MET A 60 7.37 -6.41 -7.38
C MET A 60 6.08 -7.09 -7.86
N ASP A 61 5.46 -6.60 -8.94
CA ASP A 61 4.10 -6.96 -9.37
C ASP A 61 3.10 -6.91 -8.19
N HIS A 62 3.23 -5.85 -7.40
CA HIS A 62 2.43 -5.65 -6.19
C HIS A 62 2.16 -4.16 -5.95
N HIS A 63 0.91 -3.76 -6.12
CA HIS A 63 0.51 -2.35 -6.11
C HIS A 63 -0.13 -1.95 -4.78
N PRO A 64 0.15 -0.73 -4.28
CA PRO A 64 -0.53 -0.23 -3.09
C PRO A 64 -1.94 0.26 -3.41
N GLU A 65 -2.83 0.20 -2.42
CA GLU A 65 -3.98 1.08 -2.37
C GLU A 65 -3.56 2.39 -1.70
N TRP A 66 -3.81 3.54 -2.33
CA TRP A 66 -3.47 4.83 -1.72
C TRP A 66 -4.50 5.93 -1.97
N PHE A 67 -4.45 6.95 -1.12
CA PHE A 67 -5.19 8.19 -1.25
C PHE A 67 -4.24 9.35 -1.01
N ASN A 68 -4.20 10.32 -1.93
CA ASN A 68 -3.33 11.50 -1.82
C ASN A 68 -4.15 12.78 -1.88
N VAL A 69 -3.92 13.68 -0.91
CA VAL A 69 -4.42 15.06 -0.92
C VAL A 69 -3.25 15.98 -0.58
N TYR A 70 -2.79 16.73 -1.57
CA TYR A 70 -1.65 17.65 -1.44
C TYR A 70 -0.41 16.93 -0.86
N ASN A 71 0.00 17.29 0.36
CA ASN A 71 1.19 16.77 1.02
C ASN A 71 0.95 15.51 1.86
N LYS A 72 -0.27 14.95 1.87
CA LYS A 72 -0.61 13.74 2.62
C LYS A 72 -0.80 12.55 1.69
N VAL A 73 -0.13 11.44 1.99
CA VAL A 73 -0.27 10.17 1.25
C VAL A 73 -0.63 9.09 2.25
N GLN A 74 -1.84 8.57 2.13
CA GLN A 74 -2.35 7.46 2.93
C GLN A 74 -2.16 6.18 2.12
N ILE A 75 -1.46 5.20 2.67
CA ILE A 75 -1.16 3.93 1.99
C ILE A 75 -1.74 2.79 2.80
N THR A 76 -2.48 1.92 2.12
CA THR A 76 -2.87 0.60 2.61
C THR A 76 -2.22 -0.48 1.77
N LEU A 77 -1.61 -1.47 2.42
CA LEU A 77 -1.03 -2.65 1.78
C LEU A 77 -1.77 -3.89 2.26
N SER A 78 -2.20 -4.73 1.33
CA SER A 78 -2.80 -6.04 1.61
C SER A 78 -2.24 -7.08 0.65
N THR A 79 -2.13 -8.33 1.11
CA THR A 79 -1.61 -9.44 0.30
C THR A 79 -2.60 -9.95 -0.76
N HIS A 80 -3.84 -9.42 -0.78
CA HIS A 80 -4.86 -9.73 -1.79
C HIS A 80 -4.43 -9.35 -3.21
N ASP A 81 -3.58 -8.34 -3.38
CA ASP A 81 -3.27 -7.75 -4.70
C ASP A 81 -2.20 -8.52 -5.50
N CYS A 82 -1.71 -9.63 -4.97
CA CYS A 82 -0.70 -10.50 -5.58
C CYS A 82 -1.22 -11.38 -6.75
N GLY A 83 -2.28 -10.95 -7.43
CA GLY A 83 -2.92 -11.72 -8.47
C GLY A 83 -3.96 -10.93 -9.22
N GLY A 84 -3.53 -9.95 -10.02
CA GLY A 84 -4.26 -9.39 -11.16
C GLY A 84 -5.78 -9.33 -11.00
N GLY A 85 -6.25 -8.62 -9.98
CA GLY A 85 -7.67 -8.46 -9.72
C GLY A 85 -7.92 -7.00 -9.37
N VAL A 86 -8.42 -6.23 -10.33
CA VAL A 86 -8.98 -4.90 -10.06
C VAL A 86 -10.18 -5.09 -9.11
N PRO A 87 -10.25 -4.36 -7.98
CA PRO A 87 -11.52 -3.69 -7.71
C PRO A 87 -11.33 -2.35 -6.97
N ALA A 88 -11.36 -1.25 -7.72
CA ALA A 88 -11.98 -0.02 -7.25
C ALA A 88 -12.21 0.89 -8.46
N ARG A 89 -13.28 0.59 -9.19
CA ARG A 89 -14.02 1.60 -9.95
C ARG A 89 -14.54 2.63 -8.95
N HIS A 90 -13.69 3.58 -8.57
CA HIS A 90 -14.12 4.88 -8.10
C HIS A 90 -14.23 5.75 -9.34
N HIS A 91 -15.48 6.01 -9.72
CA HIS A 91 -15.86 7.08 -10.61
C HIS A 91 -15.25 8.39 -10.11
N TYR A 92 -14.07 8.76 -10.61
CA TYR A 92 -13.74 10.16 -10.78
C TYR A 92 -14.26 10.54 -12.15
N GLY A 93 -15.26 11.42 -12.15
CA GLY A 93 -15.85 11.96 -13.34
C GLY A 93 -14.79 12.51 -14.29
N HIS A 94 -15.05 12.29 -15.57
CA HIS A 94 -14.57 13.06 -16.71
C HIS A 94 -13.72 14.28 -16.33
N ILE A 95 -12.42 14.12 -16.44
CA ILE A 95 -11.52 15.21 -16.78
C ILE A 95 -11.14 14.98 -18.24
N HIS A 96 -11.88 15.68 -19.10
CA HIS A 96 -11.45 16.04 -20.45
C HIS A 96 -10.38 17.13 -20.36
#